data_AF-A0A6N9BF19-F1
#
_entry.id   AF-A0A6N9BF19-F1
#
_cell.length_a   1.000
_cell.length_b   1.000
_cell.length_c   1.000
_cell.angle_alpha   90.00
_cell.angle_beta   90.00
_cell.angle_gamma   90.00
#
_symmetry.space_group_name_H-M   'P 1'
#
loop_
_entity.id
_entity.type
_entity.pdbx_description
1 polymer ?
#
loop_
_entity_poly.entity_id
_entity_poly.type
_entity_poly.pdbx_seq_one_letter_code
_entity_poly.pdbx_strand_id
1 'polypeptide(L)'
;MPLYIRDETVNILAEKVVKTTGVKNKTEAVRQGLNSLLDAKKKEKSLLEHVYELQAQAKLIGEPDPNFDMKKFTDEMWDDS
;
A
#
# COMPACT_ATOMS: atom_id res chain seq x y z
N MET A 1 24.85 -20.42 1.11
CA MET A 1 24.53 -21.42 2.15
C MET A 1 23.05 -21.77 2.10
N PRO A 2 22.66 -23.03 2.28
CA PRO A 2 21.25 -23.42 2.37
C PRO A 2 20.64 -22.86 3.66
N LEU A 3 19.47 -22.22 3.56
CA LEU A 3 18.67 -21.78 4.70
C LEU A 3 18.08 -23.01 5.42
N TYR A 4 18.40 -23.18 6.70
CA TYR A 4 17.79 -24.20 7.54
C TYR A 4 16.58 -23.61 8.28
N ILE A 5 15.40 -24.14 7.97
CA ILE A 5 14.13 -23.74 8.58
C ILE A 5 13.76 -24.80 9.61
N ARG A 6 13.78 -24.42 10.90
CA ARG A 6 13.45 -25.34 12.02
C ARG A 6 11.96 -25.57 12.18
N ASP A 7 11.16 -24.55 11.84
CA ASP A 7 9.71 -24.63 11.95
C ASP A 7 9.14 -25.35 10.74
N GLU A 8 8.45 -26.47 10.98
CA GLU A 8 7.90 -27.32 9.93
C GLU A 8 6.83 -26.59 9.11
N THR A 9 6.04 -25.72 9.74
CA THR A 9 5.00 -24.95 9.05
C THR A 9 5.61 -23.96 8.07
N VAL A 10 6.70 -23.31 8.46
CA VAL A 10 7.47 -22.40 7.60
C VAL A 10 8.18 -23.16 6.49
N ASN A 11 8.68 -24.36 6.78
CA ASN A 11 9.31 -25.23 5.77
C ASN A 11 8.30 -25.64 4.68
N ILE A 12 7.10 -26.06 5.08
CA ILE A 12 5.99 -26.39 4.16
C ILE A 12 5.60 -25.16 3.31
N LEU A 13 5.56 -23.97 3.90
CA LEU A 13 5.29 -22.73 3.16
C LEU A 13 6.37 -22.45 2.11
N ALA A 14 7.65 -22.57 2.48
CA ALA A 14 8.75 -22.39 1.54
C ALA A 14 8.71 -23.42 0.39
N GLU A 15 8.34 -24.67 0.67
CA GLU A 15 8.14 -25.69 -0.36
C GLU A 15 6.99 -25.37 -1.31
N LYS A 16 5.86 -24.88 -0.78
CA LYS A 16 4.74 -24.45 -1.62
C LYS A 16 5.16 -23.31 -2.54
N VAL A 17 5.89 -22.32 -2.02
CA VAL A 17 6.39 -21.21 -2.85
C VAL A 17 7.31 -21.72 -3.96
N VAL A 18 8.25 -22.62 -3.66
CA VAL A 18 9.11 -23.26 -4.66
C VAL A 18 8.29 -23.95 -5.75
N LYS A 19 7.29 -24.75 -5.37
CA LYS A 19 6.44 -25.49 -6.32
C LYS A 19 5.59 -24.56 -7.19
N THR A 20 5.03 -23.49 -6.63
CA THR A 20 4.13 -22.59 -7.35
C THR A 20 4.88 -21.60 -8.25
N THR A 21 6.04 -21.10 -7.81
CA THR A 21 6.79 -20.05 -8.52
C THR A 21 7.93 -20.60 -9.39
N GLY A 22 8.32 -21.86 -9.21
CA GLY A 22 9.42 -22.49 -9.94
C GLY A 22 10.82 -22.02 -9.52
N VAL A 23 10.95 -21.30 -8.41
CA VAL A 23 12.25 -20.84 -7.91
C VAL A 23 13.15 -22.01 -7.50
N LYS A 24 14.45 -21.86 -7.73
CA LYS A 24 15.42 -22.98 -7.68
C LYS A 24 15.53 -23.68 -6.33
N ASN A 25 15.35 -22.97 -5.22
CA ASN A 25 15.49 -23.53 -3.88
C ASN A 25 14.73 -22.71 -2.83
N LYS A 26 14.56 -23.29 -1.64
CA LYS A 26 13.86 -22.67 -0.50
C LYS A 26 14.49 -21.35 -0.05
N THR A 27 15.80 -21.18 -0.22
CA THR A 27 16.50 -19.94 0.15
C THR A 27 16.13 -18.79 -0.78
N GLU A 28 16.06 -19.04 -2.09
CA GLU A 28 15.55 -18.07 -3.08
C GLU A 28 14.09 -17.73 -2.81
N ALA A 29 13.26 -18.75 -2.53
CA ALA A 29 11.85 -18.55 -2.22
C ALA A 29 11.65 -17.60 -1.02
N VAL A 30 12.36 -17.85 0.08
CA VAL A 30 12.28 -17.01 1.28
C VAL A 30 12.84 -15.62 1.01
N ARG A 31 13.98 -15.50 0.31
CA ARG A 31 14.55 -14.18 -0.02
C ARG A 31 13.60 -13.33 -0.85
N GLN A 32 13.01 -13.90 -1.89
CA GLN A 32 12.04 -13.19 -2.72
C GLN A 32 10.80 -12.80 -1.92
N GLY A 33 10.26 -13.70 -1.09
CA GLY A 33 9.13 -13.38 -0.22
C GLY A 33 9.40 -12.20 0.73
N LEU A 34 10.57 -12.20 1.38
CA LEU A 34 10.97 -11.11 2.27
C LEU A 34 11.20 -9.79 1.53
N ASN A 35 11.85 -9.83 0.37
CA ASN A 35 12.03 -8.64 -0.45
C ASN A 35 10.69 -8.05 -0.91
N SER A 36 9.76 -8.88 -1.38
CA SER A 36 8.42 -8.44 -1.75
C SER A 36 7.67 -7.81 -0.59
N LEU A 37 7.79 -8.35 0.63
CA LEU A 37 7.20 -7.77 1.82
C LEU A 37 7.84 -6.42 2.17
N LEU A 38 9.17 -6.33 2.13
CA LEU A 38 9.88 -5.07 2.37
C LEU A 38 9.51 -4.01 1.33
N ASP A 39 9.41 -4.39 0.06
CA ASP A 39 9.00 -3.49 -1.02
C ASP A 39 7.54 -3.08 -0.85
N ALA A 40 6.65 -3.98 -0.45
CA ALA A 40 5.27 -3.64 -0.11
C ALA A 40 5.22 -2.62 1.05
N LYS A 41 6.06 -2.79 2.08
CA LYS A 41 6.16 -1.86 3.21
C LYS A 41 6.83 -0.53 2.86
N LYS A 42 7.75 -0.50 1.91
CA LYS A 42 8.31 0.74 1.37
C LYS A 42 7.32 1.47 0.46
N LYS A 43 6.51 0.73 -0.29
CA LYS A 43 5.47 1.26 -1.19
C LYS A 43 4.17 1.60 -0.48
N GLU A 44 4.00 1.14 0.76
CA GLU A 44 2.96 1.61 1.68
C GLU A 44 3.28 3.09 1.94
N LYS A 45 2.85 3.95 1.00
CA LYS A 45 3.11 5.39 1.01
C LYS A 45 2.78 5.89 2.39
N SER A 46 3.74 6.59 2.99
CA SER A 46 3.50 7.23 4.27
C SER A 46 2.26 8.09 4.16
N LEU A 47 1.50 8.22 5.25
CA LEU A 47 0.34 9.12 5.29
C LEU A 47 0.70 10.51 4.74
N LEU A 48 1.92 10.96 5.00
CA LEU A 48 2.45 12.23 4.51
C LEU A 48 2.55 12.27 2.98
N GLU A 49 3.08 11.24 2.33
CA GLU A 49 3.13 11.14 0.87
C GLU A 49 1.73 11.08 0.23
N HIS A 50 0.81 10.33 0.86
CA HIS A 50 -0.59 10.31 0.43
C HIS A 50 -1.26 11.68 0.52
N VAL A 51 -1.08 12.38 1.64
CA VAL A 51 -1.60 13.74 1.84
C VAL A 51 -0.99 14.70 0.83
N TYR A 52 0.31 14.59 0.56
CA TYR A 52 1.00 15.43 -0.41
C TYR A 52 0.45 15.23 -1.83
N GLU A 53 0.20 13.99 -2.25
CA GLU A 53 -0.43 13.72 -3.55
C GLU A 53 -1.83 14.30 -3.65
N LEU A 54 -2.65 14.13 -2.60
CA LEU A 54 -4.00 14.70 -2.56
C LEU A 54 -3.97 16.24 -2.59
N GLN A 55 -3.05 16.87 -1.86
CA GLN A 55 -2.84 18.31 -1.88
C GLN A 55 -2.38 18.80 -3.26
N ALA A 56 -1.49 18.06 -3.92
CA ALA A 56 -1.04 18.38 -5.28
C ALA A 56 -2.20 18.30 -6.29
N GLN A 57 -3.06 17.28 -6.18
CA GLN A 57 -4.27 17.16 -7.00
C GLN A 57 -5.27 18.29 -6.71
N ALA A 58 -5.52 18.61 -5.44
CA ALA A 58 -6.39 19.71 -5.05
C ALA A 58 -5.90 21.05 -5.60
N LYS A 59 -4.58 21.27 -5.63
CA LYS A 59 -3.97 22.47 -6.20
C LYS A 59 -4.20 22.61 -7.71
N LEU A 60 -4.41 21.51 -8.44
CA LEU A 60 -4.76 21.55 -9.87
C LEU A 60 -6.20 22.03 -10.12
N ILE A 61 -7.09 21.88 -9.13
CA ILE A 61 -8.50 22.29 -9.23
C ILE A 61 -8.62 23.83 -9.22
N GLY A 62 -7.67 24.52 -8.57
CA GLY A 62 -7.59 25.98 -8.51
C GLY A 62 -7.45 26.50 -7.09
N GLU A 63 -7.34 27.82 -6.94
CA GLU A 63 -7.34 28.45 -5.62
C GLU A 63 -8.76 28.37 -5.00
N PRO A 64 -8.87 28.17 -3.68
CA PRO A 64 -10.16 28.24 -3.00
C PRO A 64 -10.79 29.62 -3.22
N ASP A 65 -12.06 29.67 -3.60
CA ASP A 65 -12.79 30.93 -3.71
C ASP A 65 -12.91 31.57 -2.30
N PRO A 66 -12.32 32.75 -2.06
CA PRO A 66 -12.37 33.42 -0.76
C PRO A 66 -13.79 33.81 -0.33
N ASN A 67 -14.73 33.90 -1.27
CA ASN A 67 -16.11 34.25 -1.01
C ASN A 67 -17.04 33.04 -0.90
N PHE A 68 -16.48 31.82 -0.92
CA PHE A 68 -17.29 30.61 -0.80
C PHE A 68 -17.93 30.50 0.59
N ASP A 69 -19.25 30.66 0.65
CA ASP A 69 -20.02 30.47 1.87
C ASP A 69 -20.34 28.99 2.08
N MET A 70 -19.47 28.32 2.83
CA MET A 70 -19.63 26.92 3.22
C MET A 70 -20.98 26.63 3.89
N LYS A 71 -21.53 27.59 4.65
CA LYS A 71 -22.77 27.38 5.39
C LYS A 71 -23.95 27.36 4.43
N LYS A 72 -24.06 28.38 3.58
CA LYS A 72 -25.13 28.44 2.57
C LYS A 72 -25.11 27.24 1.63
N PHE A 73 -23.92 26.82 1.18
CA PHE A 73 -23.76 25.62 0.34
C PHE A 73 -24.25 24.35 1.05
N THR A 74 -23.95 24.21 2.34
CA THR A 74 -24.39 23.04 3.11
C THR A 74 -25.89 23.10 3.37
N ASP A 75 -26.45 24.26 3.74
CA ASP A 75 -27.88 24.42 3.98
C ASP A 75 -28.70 24.08 2.71
N GLU A 76 -28.26 24.50 1.52
CA GLU A 76 -28.90 24.16 0.23
C GLU A 76 -28.86 22.66 -0.10
N MET A 77 -27.78 21.95 0.25
CA MET A 77 -27.68 20.50 0.03
C MET A 77 -28.60 19.66 0.93
N TRP A 78 -29.02 20.21 2.08
CA TRP A 78 -29.85 19.50 3.06
C TRP A 78 -31.33 19.85 2.95
N ASP A 79 -31.68 21.01 2.38
CA ASP A 79 -33.08 21.40 2.11
C ASP A 79 -33.70 20.66 0.89
N ASP A 80 -32.88 20.03 0.04
CA ASP A 80 -33.32 19.19 -1.10
C ASP A 80 -33.62 17.72 -0.70
N SER A 81 -33.76 17.41 0.59
CA SER A 81 -34.07 16.06 1.13
C SER A 81 -35.46 15.92 1.74
#